data_AF-A0A937Z794-F1
#
_entry.id   AF-A0A937Z794-F1
#
_cell.length_a   1.000
_cell.length_b   1.000
_cell.length_c   1.000
_cell.angle_alpha   90.00
_cell.angle_beta   90.00
_cell.angle_gamma   90.00
#
_symmetry.space_group_name_H-M   'P 1'
#
loop_
_entity.id
_entity.type
_entity.pdbx_description
1 polymer ?
#
loop_
_entity_poly.entity_id
_entity_poly.type
_entity_poly.pdbx_seq_one_letter_code
_entity_poly.pdbx_strand_id
1 'polypeptide(L)'
;MKRARRSARRSFRSAITRLPERLSKGGTTVAEGALWTIEELVTATSGELVGAPNLALTGISIDTRTIEAGDIFLAIKGEKLDGHNYVPAALAAGAGLAVVSRVTDAMRAAGPLLVVKDDPLRGLENIGRAARARSQARIVGVTGSVGKTSTKEML
;
A
#
# COMPACT_ATOMS: atom_id res chain seq x y z
N MET A 1 -22.15 -9.92 -7.24
CA MET A 1 -20.80 -10.34 -6.82
C MET A 1 -19.87 -9.23 -6.24
N LYS A 2 -20.35 -8.00 -5.97
CA LYS A 2 -19.55 -6.91 -5.37
C LYS A 2 -19.53 -6.88 -3.83
N ARG A 3 -20.47 -7.57 -3.15
CA ARG A 3 -20.66 -7.48 -1.69
C ARG A 3 -19.62 -8.25 -0.85
N ALA A 4 -19.08 -9.36 -1.36
CA ALA A 4 -18.16 -10.20 -0.57
C ALA A 4 -16.77 -9.57 -0.35
N ARG A 5 -16.25 -8.81 -1.33
CA ARG A 5 -14.91 -8.19 -1.24
C ARG A 5 -14.84 -7.00 -0.29
N ARG A 6 -15.96 -6.28 -0.10
CA ARG A 6 -16.10 -5.22 0.93
C ARG A 6 -16.06 -5.77 2.36
N SER A 7 -16.57 -6.99 2.56
CA SER A 7 -16.68 -7.63 3.88
C SER A 7 -15.31 -7.97 4.49
N ALA A 8 -14.39 -8.53 3.69
CA ALA A 8 -13.06 -8.92 4.15
C ALA A 8 -12.20 -7.71 4.61
N ARG A 9 -12.35 -6.55 3.98
CA ARG A 9 -11.63 -5.31 4.36
C ARG A 9 -12.16 -4.68 5.65
N ARG A 10 -13.46 -4.78 5.94
CA ARG A 10 -14.03 -4.29 7.20
C ARG A 10 -13.53 -5.09 8.41
N SER A 11 -13.32 -6.39 8.22
CA SER A 11 -12.74 -7.28 9.24
C SER A 11 -11.25 -6.96 9.51
N PHE A 12 -10.47 -6.66 8.45
CA PHE A 12 -9.06 -6.28 8.60
C PHE A 12 -8.87 -4.87 9.20
N ARG A 13 -9.81 -3.94 8.93
CA ARG A 13 -9.84 -2.59 9.51
C ARG A 13 -9.90 -2.66 11.05
N SER A 14 -10.79 -3.48 11.60
CA SER A 14 -10.95 -3.69 13.05
C SER A 14 -9.69 -4.23 13.75
N ALA A 15 -8.90 -5.06 13.06
CA ALA A 15 -7.69 -5.64 13.63
C ALA A 15 -6.50 -4.66 13.65
N ILE A 16 -6.44 -3.74 12.68
CA ILE A 16 -5.37 -2.73 12.59
C ILE A 16 -5.66 -1.52 13.52
N THR A 17 -6.92 -1.19 13.80
CA THR A 17 -7.27 -0.06 14.71
C THR A 17 -7.00 -0.35 16.20
N ARG A 18 -6.52 -1.54 16.56
CA ARG A 18 -6.11 -1.87 17.94
C ARG A 18 -4.59 -1.88 18.12
N LEU A 19 -3.85 -1.08 17.36
CA LEU A 19 -2.48 -0.77 17.73
C LEU A 19 -2.53 0.31 18.82
N PRO A 20 -1.86 0.10 19.98
CA PRO A 20 -1.77 1.14 21.00
C PRO A 20 -1.17 2.40 20.36
N GLU A 21 -1.67 3.56 20.75
CA GLU A 21 -1.07 4.87 20.50
C GLU A 21 0.46 4.74 20.61
N ARG A 22 1.14 4.72 19.46
CA ARG A 22 2.59 4.64 19.43
C ARG A 22 3.12 5.98 19.88
N LEU A 23 3.61 6.03 21.12
CA LEU A 23 4.50 7.08 21.58
C LEU A 23 5.72 7.13 20.64
N SER A 24 5.72 8.21 19.86
CA SER A 24 6.85 8.78 19.13
C SER A 24 8.14 8.66 19.94
N LYS A 25 9.07 7.83 19.46
CA LYS A 25 10.51 8.11 19.58
C LYS A 25 10.98 8.49 18.19
N GLY A 26 11.00 9.79 17.90
CA GLY A 26 11.47 10.34 16.63
C GLY A 26 10.37 10.84 15.69
N GLY A 27 9.45 11.67 16.18
CA GLY A 27 9.15 12.96 15.54
C GLY A 27 8.58 13.04 14.12
N THR A 28 7.73 12.12 13.66
CA THR A 28 6.84 12.39 12.51
C THR A 28 5.40 12.06 12.89
N THR A 29 4.58 13.10 13.09
CA THR A 29 3.16 12.96 13.45
C THR A 29 2.40 12.31 12.29
N VAL A 30 2.02 11.04 12.45
CA VAL A 30 1.04 10.38 11.57
C VAL A 30 -0.31 11.05 11.72
N ALA A 31 -0.93 11.48 10.61
CA ALA A 31 -2.34 11.85 10.63
C ALA A 31 -3.19 10.67 11.12
N GLU A 32 -4.19 10.94 11.96
CA GLU A 32 -5.04 9.91 12.57
C GLU A 32 -5.64 9.00 11.47
N GLY A 33 -5.40 7.68 11.58
CA GLY A 33 -5.86 6.69 10.60
C GLY A 33 -4.92 6.41 9.41
N ALA A 34 -3.77 7.08 9.31
CA ALA A 34 -2.76 6.75 8.30
C ALA A 34 -2.12 5.37 8.54
N LEU A 35 -2.06 4.55 7.50
CA LEU A 35 -1.38 3.25 7.50
C LEU A 35 0.15 3.39 7.34
N TRP A 36 0.58 4.46 6.68
CA TRP A 36 1.97 4.77 6.37
C TRP A 36 2.23 6.28 6.39
N THR A 37 3.38 6.68 6.92
CA THR A 37 3.97 8.00 6.65
C THR A 37 4.74 7.99 5.32
N ILE A 38 4.96 9.19 4.78
CA ILE A 38 5.86 9.37 3.63
C ILE A 38 7.29 8.95 3.97
N GLU A 39 7.77 9.31 5.16
CA GLU A 39 9.10 8.93 5.61
C GLU A 39 9.26 7.40 5.67
N GLU A 40 8.33 6.69 6.30
CA GLU A 40 8.36 5.22 6.34
C GLU A 40 8.34 4.60 4.94
N LEU A 41 7.59 5.16 3.99
CA LEU A 41 7.55 4.66 2.61
C LEU A 41 8.86 4.91 1.89
N VAL A 42 9.42 6.11 2.01
CA VAL A 42 10.71 6.47 1.42
C VAL A 42 11.80 5.56 1.99
N THR A 43 11.85 5.37 3.31
CA THR A 43 12.80 4.46 3.97
C THR A 43 12.59 3.01 3.56
N ALA A 44 11.34 2.52 3.52
CA ALA A 44 11.08 1.13 3.15
C ALA A 44 11.44 0.85 1.69
N THR A 45 11.14 1.78 0.78
CA THR A 45 11.31 1.57 -0.67
C THR A 45 12.64 2.06 -1.23
N SER A 46 13.39 2.87 -0.47
CA SER A 46 14.54 3.64 -0.96
C SER A 46 14.18 4.50 -2.19
N GLY A 47 12.93 4.95 -2.25
CA GLY A 47 12.37 5.73 -3.35
C GLY A 47 12.52 7.23 -3.14
N GLU A 48 12.27 7.99 -4.21
CA GLU A 48 12.30 9.44 -4.23
C GLU A 48 10.87 9.99 -4.35
N LEU A 49 10.50 10.93 -3.48
CA LEU A 49 9.18 11.55 -3.54
C LEU A 49 9.19 12.71 -4.56
N VAL A 50 8.19 12.71 -5.44
CA VAL A 50 7.92 13.80 -6.38
C VAL A 50 6.52 14.36 -6.11
N GLY A 51 6.45 15.66 -5.80
CA GLY A 51 5.23 16.33 -5.38
C GLY A 51 4.93 16.13 -3.88
N ALA A 52 3.81 16.69 -3.42
CA ALA A 52 3.43 16.68 -2.00
C ALA A 52 2.07 15.98 -1.82
N PRO A 53 2.04 14.78 -1.20
CA PRO A 53 0.80 14.13 -0.80
C PRO A 53 0.05 14.97 0.24
N ASN A 54 -1.23 15.24 -0.02
CA ASN A 54 -2.10 16.05 0.84
C ASN A 54 -3.17 15.20 1.57
N LEU A 55 -3.17 13.89 1.36
CA LEU A 55 -4.09 12.95 2.00
C LEU A 55 -3.34 12.02 2.95
N ALA A 56 -4.01 11.60 4.01
CA ALA A 56 -3.54 10.50 4.83
C ALA A 56 -3.45 9.22 3.99
N LEU A 57 -2.32 8.51 4.08
CA LEU A 57 -2.12 7.29 3.31
C LEU A 57 -2.70 6.09 4.07
N THR A 58 -3.96 5.77 3.80
CA THR A 58 -4.79 4.87 4.61
C THR A 58 -4.79 3.42 4.13
N GLY A 59 -4.33 3.17 2.91
CA GLY A 59 -4.39 1.84 2.31
C GLY A 59 -3.43 1.65 1.15
N ILE A 60 -3.45 0.44 0.59
CA ILE A 60 -2.61 0.03 -0.53
C ILE A 60 -3.50 -0.67 -1.56
N SER A 61 -3.34 -0.32 -2.82
CA SER A 61 -4.02 -0.93 -3.95
C SER A 61 -3.11 -1.11 -5.16
N ILE A 62 -3.35 -2.17 -5.93
CA ILE A 62 -2.68 -2.45 -7.21
C ILE A 62 -3.68 -2.41 -8.38
N ASP A 63 -4.95 -2.10 -8.11
CA ASP A 63 -6.05 -2.12 -9.06
C ASP A 63 -6.88 -0.85 -8.91
N THR A 64 -6.87 -0.02 -9.95
CA THR A 64 -7.57 1.28 -9.98
C THR A 64 -9.06 1.17 -9.73
N ARG A 65 -9.68 0.02 -10.03
CA ARG A 65 -11.12 -0.23 -9.80
C ARG A 65 -11.47 -0.39 -8.32
N THR A 66 -10.46 -0.49 -7.46
CA THR A 66 -10.61 -0.70 -6.01
C THR A 66 -10.04 0.44 -5.17
N ILE A 67 -9.62 1.53 -5.81
CA ILE A 67 -9.08 2.71 -5.14
C ILE A 67 -10.13 3.34 -4.25
N GLU A 68 -9.74 3.59 -3.01
CA GLU A 68 -10.45 4.46 -2.07
C GLU A 68 -9.59 5.71 -1.79
N ALA A 69 -10.22 6.77 -1.28
CA ALA A 69 -9.52 8.02 -0.97
C ALA A 69 -8.39 7.76 0.04
N GLY A 70 -7.17 8.21 -0.29
CA GLY A 70 -5.97 8.00 0.53
C GLY A 70 -5.25 6.67 0.28
N ASP A 71 -5.70 5.83 -0.66
CA ASP A 71 -4.94 4.63 -1.04
C ASP A 71 -3.63 5.01 -1.73
N ILE A 72 -2.59 4.21 -1.48
CA ILE A 72 -1.34 4.19 -2.24
C ILE A 72 -1.54 3.23 -3.41
N PHE A 73 -1.40 3.72 -4.64
CA PHE A 73 -1.46 2.89 -5.85
C PHE A 73 -0.08 2.38 -6.25
N LEU A 74 0.12 1.07 -6.41
CA LEU A 74 1.38 0.50 -6.92
C LEU A 74 1.23 0.20 -8.41
N ALA A 75 2.05 0.85 -9.24
CA ALA A 75 2.06 0.67 -10.69
C ALA A 75 2.81 -0.61 -11.14
N ILE A 76 2.36 -1.77 -10.67
CA ILE A 76 2.99 -3.06 -10.99
C ILE A 76 2.84 -3.39 -12.48
N LYS A 77 3.94 -3.80 -13.12
CA LYS A 77 3.93 -4.28 -14.50
C LYS A 77 3.68 -5.79 -14.52
N GLY A 78 2.56 -6.21 -15.09
CA GLY A 78 2.28 -7.61 -15.40
C GLY A 78 2.66 -7.98 -16.84
N GLU A 79 2.39 -9.22 -17.22
CA GLU A 79 2.70 -9.72 -18.58
C GLU A 79 1.91 -9.00 -19.68
N LYS A 80 0.64 -8.67 -19.41
CA LYS A 80 -0.29 -8.09 -20.39
C LYS A 80 -0.57 -6.60 -20.17
N LEU A 81 -0.39 -6.12 -18.95
CA LEU A 81 -0.81 -4.79 -18.53
C LEU A 81 0.31 -4.13 -17.75
N ASP A 82 0.56 -2.87 -18.05
CA ASP A 82 1.51 -2.02 -17.33
C ASP A 82 0.75 -1.06 -16.42
N GLY A 83 0.88 -1.23 -15.09
CA GLY A 83 0.22 -0.42 -14.08
C GLY A 83 0.51 1.08 -14.19
N HIS A 84 1.66 1.44 -14.77
CA HIS A 84 2.05 2.83 -15.00
C HIS A 84 1.02 3.59 -15.85
N ASN A 85 0.40 2.92 -16.82
CA ASN A 85 -0.59 3.54 -17.70
C ASN A 85 -1.87 3.95 -16.95
N TYR A 86 -2.07 3.45 -15.73
CA TYR A 86 -3.25 3.70 -14.91
C TYR A 86 -3.01 4.69 -13.77
N VAL A 87 -1.79 5.22 -13.62
CA VAL A 87 -1.45 6.18 -12.55
C VAL A 87 -2.35 7.43 -12.58
N PRO A 88 -2.58 8.10 -13.74
CA PRO A 88 -3.48 9.25 -13.76
C PRO A 88 -4.90 8.89 -13.31
N ALA A 89 -5.40 7.73 -13.71
CA ALA A 89 -6.73 7.26 -13.31
C ALA A 89 -6.80 6.92 -11.81
N ALA A 90 -5.74 6.37 -11.23
CA ALA A 90 -5.67 6.07 -9.80
C ALA A 90 -5.71 7.34 -8.95
N LEU A 91 -4.90 8.34 -9.32
CA LEU A 91 -4.84 9.63 -8.64
C LEU A 91 -6.16 10.39 -8.77
N ALA A 92 -6.77 10.39 -9.96
CA ALA A 92 -8.10 10.96 -10.17
C ALA A 92 -9.21 10.25 -9.36
N ALA A 93 -9.05 8.96 -9.08
CA ALA A 93 -9.97 8.19 -8.23
C ALA A 93 -9.76 8.44 -6.72
N GLY A 94 -8.79 9.27 -6.33
CA GLY A 94 -8.54 9.66 -4.94
C GLY A 94 -7.35 8.95 -4.29
N ALA A 95 -6.51 8.24 -5.05
CA ALA A 95 -5.25 7.75 -4.51
C ALA A 95 -4.40 8.92 -3.99
N GLY A 96 -3.87 8.80 -2.77
CA GLY A 96 -3.06 9.86 -2.15
C GLY A 96 -1.62 9.89 -2.69
N LEU A 97 -1.15 8.78 -3.26
CA LEU A 97 0.20 8.61 -3.78
C LEU A 97 0.23 7.46 -4.79
N ALA A 98 1.02 7.58 -5.85
CA ALA A 98 1.32 6.46 -6.74
C ALA A 98 2.80 6.07 -6.68
N VAL A 99 3.10 4.78 -6.52
CA VAL A 99 4.46 4.24 -6.57
C VAL A 99 4.76 3.74 -7.97
N VAL A 100 5.82 4.27 -8.57
CA VAL A 100 6.17 4.06 -9.98
C VAL A 100 7.67 3.83 -10.13
N SER A 101 8.09 3.12 -11.19
CA SER A 101 9.50 2.98 -11.56
C SER A 101 9.91 3.87 -12.74
N ARG A 102 8.94 4.52 -13.37
CA ARG A 102 9.17 5.56 -14.38
C ARG A 102 8.17 6.69 -14.20
N VAL A 103 8.58 7.87 -14.63
CA VAL A 103 7.76 9.08 -14.54
C VAL A 103 7.50 9.62 -15.95
N THR A 104 6.24 9.92 -16.23
CA THR A 104 5.82 10.68 -17.42
C THR A 104 5.22 12.01 -17.01
N ASP A 105 5.14 12.97 -17.94
CA ASP A 105 4.57 14.28 -17.63
C ASP A 105 3.09 14.19 -17.26
N ALA A 106 2.36 13.25 -17.86
CA ALA A 106 0.97 12.96 -17.47
C ALA A 106 0.86 12.49 -16.01
N MET A 107 1.83 11.72 -15.50
CA MET A 107 1.84 11.29 -14.10
C MET A 107 2.16 12.46 -13.17
N ARG A 108 3.17 13.28 -13.52
CA ARG A 108 3.55 14.46 -12.72
C ARG A 108 2.39 15.45 -12.61
N ALA A 109 1.68 15.66 -13.70
CA ALA A 109 0.51 16.54 -13.74
C ALA A 109 -0.69 15.95 -12.96
N ALA A 110 -0.79 14.62 -12.89
CA ALA A 110 -1.90 13.95 -12.20
C ALA A 110 -1.78 14.00 -10.67
N GLY A 111 -0.56 14.05 -10.11
CA GLY A 111 -0.39 14.15 -8.66
C GLY A 111 0.90 13.55 -8.10
N PRO A 112 0.94 13.30 -6.78
CA PRO A 112 2.14 12.88 -6.07
C PRO A 112 2.60 11.47 -6.46
N LEU A 113 3.92 11.31 -6.61
CA LEU A 113 4.56 10.05 -6.99
C LEU A 113 5.66 9.67 -6.01
N LEU A 114 5.83 8.38 -5.77
CA LEU A 114 7.01 7.81 -5.13
C LEU A 114 7.76 6.99 -6.19
N VAL A 115 8.91 7.49 -6.62
CA VAL A 115 9.72 6.91 -7.68
C VAL A 115 10.68 5.91 -7.07
N VAL A 116 10.48 4.63 -7.34
CA VAL A 116 11.40 3.56 -6.92
C VAL A 116 12.41 3.27 -8.03
N LYS A 117 13.63 2.89 -7.64
CA LYS A 117 14.72 2.58 -8.60
C LYS A 117 14.44 1.31 -9.40
N ASP A 118 13.80 0.34 -8.77
CA ASP A 118 13.47 -0.97 -9.33
C ASP A 118 11.98 -1.08 -9.70
N ASP A 119 11.45 -2.29 -9.83
CA ASP A 119 10.03 -2.58 -10.07
C ASP A 119 9.14 -2.20 -8.85
N PRO A 120 7.96 -1.57 -9.05
CA PRO A 120 7.01 -1.33 -7.96
C PRO A 120 6.58 -2.58 -7.19
N LEU A 121 6.69 -3.78 -7.77
CA LEU A 121 6.51 -5.04 -7.03
C LEU A 121 7.56 -5.22 -5.92
N ARG A 122 8.84 -4.90 -6.18
CA ARG A 122 9.89 -4.90 -5.14
C ARG A 122 9.62 -3.85 -4.08
N GLY A 123 9.11 -2.69 -4.48
CA GLY A 123 8.60 -1.68 -3.55
C GLY A 123 7.53 -2.26 -2.60
N LEU A 124 6.55 -2.97 -3.15
CA LEU A 124 5.50 -3.64 -2.36
C LEU A 124 6.07 -4.70 -1.41
N GLU A 125 7.02 -5.51 -1.86
CA GLU A 125 7.72 -6.50 -1.01
C GLU A 125 8.46 -5.81 0.14
N ASN A 126 9.15 -4.71 -0.13
CA ASN A 126 9.87 -3.94 0.89
C ASN A 126 8.93 -3.34 1.93
N ILE A 127 7.84 -2.72 1.49
CA ILE A 127 6.77 -2.22 2.34
C ILE A 127 6.19 -3.36 3.20
N GLY A 128 5.96 -4.54 2.59
CA GLY A 128 5.50 -5.74 3.29
C GLY A 128 6.46 -6.24 4.36
N ARG A 129 7.77 -6.25 4.09
CA ARG A 129 8.80 -6.60 5.10
C ARG A 129 8.84 -5.60 6.24
N ALA A 130 8.81 -4.30 5.94
CA ALA A 130 8.77 -3.25 6.96
C ALA A 130 7.51 -3.38 7.84
N ALA A 131 6.35 -3.64 7.23
CA ALA A 131 5.10 -3.91 7.93
C ALA A 131 5.20 -5.14 8.84
N ARG A 132 5.84 -6.22 8.37
CA ARG A 132 6.08 -7.43 9.16
C ARG A 132 7.01 -7.15 10.34
N ALA A 133 8.11 -6.43 10.12
CA ALA A 133 9.09 -6.12 11.14
C ALA A 133 8.53 -5.23 12.26
N ARG A 134 7.60 -4.31 11.94
CA ARG A 134 6.93 -3.47 12.95
C ARG A 134 5.80 -4.18 13.70
N SER A 135 5.36 -5.34 13.23
CA SER A 135 4.30 -6.12 13.87
C SER A 135 4.80 -6.82 15.14
N GLN A 136 3.96 -6.84 16.18
CA GLN A 136 4.20 -7.60 17.41
C GLN A 136 3.39 -8.91 17.46
N ALA A 137 2.67 -9.23 16.39
CA ALA A 137 1.86 -10.44 16.33
C ALA A 137 2.74 -11.70 16.22
N ARG A 138 2.23 -12.84 16.67
CA ARG A 138 2.80 -14.16 16.31
C ARG A 138 2.44 -14.46 14.86
N ILE A 139 3.45 -14.75 14.03
CA ILE A 139 3.27 -14.91 12.58
C ILE A 139 3.58 -16.35 12.16
N VAL A 140 2.59 -17.02 11.57
CA VAL A 140 2.70 -18.39 11.03
C VAL A 140 2.48 -18.35 9.51
N GLY A 141 3.27 -19.11 8.76
CA GLY A 141 3.09 -19.29 7.31
C GLY A 141 2.66 -20.73 7.01
N VAL A 142 1.53 -20.90 6.32
CA VAL A 142 1.04 -22.21 5.88
C VAL A 142 1.34 -22.39 4.40
N THR A 143 2.07 -23.45 4.05
CA THR A 143 2.40 -23.84 2.68
C THR A 143 2.02 -25.31 2.42
N GLY A 144 2.02 -25.73 1.16
CA GLY A 144 1.68 -27.10 0.75
C GLY A 144 0.86 -27.13 -0.55
N SER A 145 0.85 -28.25 -1.26
CA SER A 145 0.10 -28.37 -2.52
C SER A 145 -1.41 -28.29 -2.31
N VAL A 146 -1.92 -28.92 -1.24
CA VAL A 146 -3.34 -29.00 -0.88
C VAL A 146 -3.53 -28.61 0.59
N GLY A 147 -4.73 -28.18 0.99
CA GLY A 147 -5.09 -27.96 2.40
C GLY A 147 -4.76 -26.57 2.98
N LYS A 148 -3.94 -25.74 2.32
CA LYS A 148 -3.54 -24.40 2.80
C LYS A 148 -4.71 -23.53 3.32
N THR A 149 -5.79 -23.45 2.55
CA THR A 149 -6.96 -22.64 2.92
C THR A 149 -7.68 -23.24 4.12
N SER A 150 -7.98 -24.53 4.11
CA SER A 150 -8.66 -25.20 5.22
C SER A 150 -7.85 -25.13 6.52
N THR A 151 -6.54 -25.38 6.45
CA THR A 151 -5.64 -25.31 7.61
C THR A 151 -5.56 -23.89 8.18
N LYS A 152 -5.51 -22.85 7.33
CA LYS A 152 -5.50 -21.47 7.82
C LYS A 152 -6.78 -21.11 8.60
N GLU A 153 -7.95 -21.61 8.19
CA GLU A 153 -9.21 -21.31 8.89
C GLU A 153 -9.39 -22.10 10.19
N MET A 154 -8.57 -23.14 10.44
CA MET A 154 -8.57 -23.93 11.68
C MET A 154 -7.61 -23.40 12.76
N LEU A 155 -6.59 -22.63 12.36
CA LEU A 155 -5.57 -22.03 13.23
C LEU A 155 -6.06 -20.71 13.84
#